data_AF-A0A1M5G3G9-F1
#
_entry.id   AF-A0A1M5G3G9-F1
#
_cell.length_a   1.000
_cell.length_b   1.000
_cell.length_c   1.000
_cell.angle_alpha   90.00
_cell.angle_beta   90.00
_cell.angle_gamma   90.00
#
_symmetry.space_group_name_H-M   'P 1'
#
loop_
_entity.id
_entity.type
_entity.pdbx_description
1 polymer ?
#
loop_
_entity_poly.entity_id
_entity_poly.type
_entity_poly.pdbx_seq_one_letter_code
_entity_poly.pdbx_strand_id
1 'polypeptide(L)'
;MLCKYVLTVAGVSYDIPISCLRNWDDIKYSLKRSELAGVVRTFTSKFEFIDLAYDLLLEEYLKNEFNSNASVTVLGIDNNHIYSNELFTCQLDFSTFSHDGYVLNYLAPNQH
;
A
#
# COMPACT_ATOMS: atom_id res chain seq x y z
N MET A 1 -1.51 17.50 2.46
CA MET A 1 -0.64 16.59 1.69
C MET A 1 -1.50 15.91 0.64
N LEU A 2 -1.26 16.25 -0.62
CA LEU A 2 -1.78 15.50 -1.76
C LEU A 2 -0.89 14.27 -1.92
N CYS A 3 -1.51 13.10 -1.97
CA CYS A 3 -0.82 11.83 -2.10
C CYS A 3 -1.36 11.09 -3.32
N LYS A 4 -0.48 10.33 -3.96
CA LYS A 4 -0.82 9.37 -4.98
C LYS A 4 -0.45 7.97 -4.48
N TYR A 5 -1.33 7.00 -4.73
CA TYR A 5 -1.14 5.62 -4.30
C TYR A 5 -0.90 4.77 -5.54
N VAL A 6 0.20 4.03 -5.51
CA VAL A 6 0.62 3.19 -6.62
C VAL A 6 0.72 1.76 -6.12
N LEU A 7 0.03 0.86 -6.80
CA LEU A 7 0.15 -0.58 -6.60
C LEU A 7 0.98 -1.15 -7.73
N THR A 8 2.12 -1.77 -7.43
CA THR A 8 2.94 -2.46 -8.43
C THR A 8 2.72 -3.95 -8.29
N VAL A 9 2.24 -4.62 -9.34
CA VAL A 9 1.94 -6.06 -9.37
C VAL A 9 2.71 -6.68 -10.53
N ALA A 10 3.54 -7.69 -10.24
CA ALA A 10 4.41 -8.35 -11.21
C ALA A 10 5.24 -7.37 -12.08
N GLY A 11 5.66 -6.24 -11.49
CA GLY A 11 6.43 -5.18 -12.17
C GLY A 11 5.60 -4.17 -12.96
N VAL A 12 4.27 -4.29 -12.99
CA VAL A 12 3.36 -3.32 -13.62
C VAL A 12 2.78 -2.41 -12.55
N SER A 13 2.91 -1.10 -12.72
CA SER A 13 2.40 -0.10 -11.77
C SER A 13 1.03 0.43 -12.15
N TYR A 14 0.13 0.46 -11.18
CA TYR A 14 -1.24 0.94 -11.28
C TYR A 14 -1.48 2.10 -10.32
N ASP A 15 -2.02 3.19 -10.84
CA ASP A 15 -2.52 4.28 -10.01
C ASP A 15 -3.86 3.86 -9.40
N ILE A 16 -3.92 3.71 -8.08
CA ILE A 16 -5.13 3.32 -7.38
C ILE A 16 -5.72 4.50 -6.61
N PRO A 17 -7.05 4.66 -6.60
CA PRO A 17 -7.70 5.68 -5.76
C PRO A 17 -7.60 5.29 -4.29
N ILE A 18 -7.61 6.30 -3.41
CA ILE A 18 -7.64 6.08 -1.95
C ILE A 18 -8.85 5.24 -1.50
N SER A 19 -9.95 5.24 -2.26
CA SER A 19 -11.11 4.39 -1.97
C SER A 19 -10.78 2.89 -2.01
N CYS A 20 -9.77 2.47 -2.75
CA CYS A 20 -9.31 1.07 -2.77
C CYS A 20 -8.55 0.65 -1.50
N LEU A 21 -8.29 1.58 -0.58
CA LEU A 21 -7.42 1.42 0.58
C LEU A 21 -8.21 1.67 1.86
N ARG A 22 -8.91 0.63 2.33
CA ARG A 22 -10.02 0.76 3.31
C ARG A 22 -9.59 1.30 4.66
N ASN A 23 -8.39 0.96 5.14
CA ASN A 23 -7.91 1.31 6.48
C ASN A 23 -6.66 2.22 6.47
N TRP A 24 -6.46 2.99 5.40
CA TRP A 24 -5.22 3.73 5.15
C TRP A 24 -5.19 5.17 5.68
N ASP A 25 -6.23 5.62 6.38
CA ASP A 25 -6.25 6.94 7.02
C ASP A 25 -5.14 7.10 8.07
N ASP A 26 -4.84 6.04 8.82
CA ASP A 26 -3.78 6.02 9.84
C ASP A 26 -2.37 6.10 9.24
N ILE A 27 -2.18 5.51 8.06
CA ILE A 27 -0.93 5.55 7.30
C ILE A 27 -0.68 7.00 6.84
N LYS A 28 -1.71 7.67 6.31
CA LYS A 28 -1.65 9.08 5.92
C LYS A 28 -1.34 10.01 7.09
N TYR A 29 -1.91 9.74 8.27
CA TYR A 29 -1.64 10.51 9.48
C TYR A 29 -0.21 10.30 10.02
N SER A 30 0.31 9.08 9.89
CA SER A 30 1.67 8.73 10.30
C SER A 30 2.72 9.37 9.39
N LEU A 31 2.49 9.38 8.07
CA LEU A 31 3.39 10.04 7.10
C LEU A 31 3.50 11.54 7.32
N LYS A 32 2.38 12.23 7.58
CA LYS A 32 2.37 13.68 7.91
C LYS A 32 3.20 14.03 9.16
N ARG A 33 3.37 13.10 10.11
CA ARG A 33 4.16 13.34 11.34
C ARG A 33 5.63 13.01 11.18
N SER A 34 6.00 12.12 10.26
CA SER A 34 7.40 11.76 10.00
C SER A 34 8.20 12.97 9.50
N GLU A 35 7.61 13.80 8.64
CA GLU A 35 8.21 15.06 8.15
C GLU A 35 8.49 16.07 9.29
N LEU A 36 7.88 15.91 10.46
CA LEU A 36 7.95 16.86 11.57
C LEU A 36 8.79 16.40 12.78
N ALA A 37 9.15 15.12 12.91
CA ALA A 37 9.68 14.64 14.20
C ALA A 37 10.67 13.46 14.20
N GLY A 38 11.04 12.83 13.07
CA GLY A 38 12.08 11.78 13.09
C GLY A 38 11.79 10.58 14.00
N VAL A 39 10.53 10.31 14.34
CA VAL A 39 10.11 9.19 15.19
C VAL A 39 9.59 8.05 14.32
N VAL A 40 10.25 6.89 14.40
CA VAL A 40 9.81 5.60 13.84
C VAL A 40 8.43 5.25 14.41
N ARG A 41 7.45 4.90 13.56
CA ARG A 41 6.08 4.59 14.02
C ARG A 41 5.56 3.27 13.49
N THR A 42 4.82 2.62 14.37
CA THR A 42 4.03 1.40 14.17
C THR A 42 2.89 1.68 13.19
N PHE A 43 2.93 1.01 12.03
CA PHE A 43 1.83 1.00 11.08
C PHE A 43 0.61 0.25 11.66
N THR A 44 -0.57 0.46 11.07
CA THR A 44 -1.71 -0.42 11.29
C THR A 44 -1.25 -1.86 11.13
N SER A 45 -1.65 -2.77 12.01
CA SER A 45 -1.17 -4.16 12.00
C SER A 45 -1.51 -4.91 10.70
N LYS A 46 -2.40 -4.34 9.88
CA LYS A 46 -2.93 -4.90 8.64
C LYS A 46 -3.13 -3.82 7.58
N PHE A 47 -2.98 -4.20 6.30
CA PHE A 47 -3.41 -3.43 5.14
C PHE A 47 -4.64 -4.05 4.53
N GLU A 48 -5.68 -3.24 4.30
CA GLU A 48 -6.95 -3.68 3.72
C GLU A 48 -7.15 -3.04 2.34
N PHE A 49 -7.28 -3.89 1.33
CA PHE A 49 -7.50 -3.54 -0.07
C PHE A 49 -8.90 -3.96 -0.52
N ILE A 50 -9.56 -3.08 -1.27
CA ILE A 50 -10.89 -3.28 -1.86
C ILE A 50 -10.93 -2.83 -3.33
N ASP A 51 -12.03 -3.14 -4.01
CA ASP A 51 -12.30 -2.77 -5.41
C ASP A 51 -11.12 -3.16 -6.34
N LEU A 52 -10.65 -2.24 -7.19
CA LEU A 52 -9.60 -2.49 -8.17
C LEU A 52 -8.32 -3.08 -7.56
N ALA A 53 -7.91 -2.61 -6.37
CA ALA A 53 -6.71 -3.15 -5.73
C ALA A 53 -6.92 -4.59 -5.27
N TYR A 54 -8.12 -4.93 -4.79
CA TYR A 54 -8.50 -6.29 -4.44
C TYR A 54 -8.37 -7.21 -5.65
N ASP A 55 -8.96 -6.82 -6.79
CA ASP A 55 -9.00 -7.64 -7.99
C ASP A 55 -7.58 -7.92 -8.51
N LEU A 56 -6.73 -6.89 -8.60
CA LEU A 56 -5.35 -7.02 -9.08
C LEU A 56 -4.49 -7.95 -8.20
N LEU A 57 -4.65 -7.84 -6.88
CA LEU A 57 -3.87 -8.63 -5.92
C LEU A 57 -4.36 -10.08 -5.86
N LEU A 58 -5.68 -10.28 -5.95
CA LEU A 58 -6.26 -11.61 -6.02
C LEU A 58 -5.87 -12.32 -7.32
N GLU A 59 -5.91 -11.64 -8.47
CA GLU A 59 -5.49 -12.22 -9.75
C GLU A 59 -4.02 -12.67 -9.71
N GLU A 60 -3.12 -11.84 -9.20
CA GLU A 60 -1.71 -12.20 -9.03
C GLU A 60 -1.53 -13.42 -8.11
N TYR A 61 -2.23 -13.43 -6.97
CA TYR A 61 -2.20 -14.57 -6.05
C TYR A 61 -2.71 -15.86 -6.69
N LEU A 62 -3.83 -15.82 -7.42
CA LEU A 62 -4.38 -16.99 -8.10
C LEU A 62 -3.46 -17.52 -9.21
N LYS A 63 -2.65 -16.64 -9.81
CA LYS A 63 -1.73 -17.01 -10.88
C LYS A 63 -0.41 -17.58 -10.37
N ASN A 64 0.15 -17.01 -9.30
CA ASN A 64 1.52 -17.25 -8.87
C ASN A 64 1.64 -17.79 -7.43
N GLU A 65 0.54 -17.86 -6.68
CA GLU A 65 0.46 -18.31 -5.29
C GLU A 65 1.51 -17.60 -4.40
N PHE A 66 2.41 -18.35 -3.76
CA PHE A 66 3.47 -17.79 -2.92
C PHE A 66 4.61 -17.11 -3.71
N ASN A 67 4.67 -17.30 -5.04
CA ASN A 67 5.61 -16.59 -5.91
C ASN A 67 5.09 -15.22 -6.37
N SER A 68 3.89 -14.85 -5.93
CA SER A 68 3.26 -13.57 -6.23
C SER A 68 4.13 -12.40 -5.76
N ASN A 69 4.18 -11.36 -6.59
CA ASN A 69 4.99 -10.18 -6.30
C ASN A 69 4.16 -8.91 -6.45
N ALA A 70 3.99 -8.20 -5.34
CA ALA A 70 3.35 -6.90 -5.34
C ALA A 70 3.90 -5.98 -4.25
N SER A 71 3.89 -4.68 -4.52
CA SER A 71 4.25 -3.63 -3.57
C SER A 71 3.30 -2.46 -3.66
N VAL A 72 3.16 -1.72 -2.56
CA VAL A 72 2.37 -0.51 -2.49
C VAL A 72 3.25 0.66 -2.13
N THR A 73 3.10 1.75 -2.88
CA THR A 73 3.92 2.96 -2.75
C THR A 73 3.03 4.19 -2.61
N VAL A 74 3.39 5.08 -1.68
CA VAL A 74 2.75 6.38 -1.50
C VAL A 74 3.70 7.45 -1.98
N LEU A 75 3.27 8.22 -2.97
CA LEU A 75 4.01 9.33 -3.54
C LEU A 75 3.43 10.66 -3.05
N GLY A 76 4.30 11.54 -2.57
CA GLY A 76 4.01 12.93 -2.30
C GLY A 76 4.21 13.80 -3.55
N ILE A 77 3.53 14.95 -3.56
CA ILE A 77 3.67 15.94 -4.63
C ILE A 77 4.86 16.87 -4.35
N ASP A 78 5.67 17.16 -5.37
CA ASP A 78 6.77 18.12 -5.29
C ASP A 78 6.34 19.55 -5.69
N ASN A 79 7.29 20.50 -5.64
CA ASN A 79 7.05 21.91 -5.98
C ASN A 79 6.69 22.14 -7.46
N ASN A 80 6.90 21.15 -8.32
CA ASN A 80 6.54 21.18 -9.73
C ASN A 80 5.20 20.48 -10.01
N HIS A 81 4.43 20.15 -8.95
CA HIS A 81 3.19 19.41 -9.03
C HIS A 81 3.34 17.98 -9.58
N ILE A 82 4.54 17.39 -9.47
CA ILE A 82 4.82 16.04 -9.92
C ILE A 82 4.83 15.11 -8.69
N TYR A 83 4.17 13.96 -8.81
CA TYR A 83 4.22 12.92 -7.79
C TYR A 83 5.51 12.11 -7.93
N SER A 84 6.60 12.63 -7.38
CA SER A 84 7.96 12.07 -7.49
C SER A 84 8.58 11.68 -6.14
N ASN A 85 8.08 12.24 -5.03
CA ASN A 85 8.65 12.03 -3.71
C ASN A 85 8.09 10.75 -3.07
N GLU A 86 8.88 9.69 -2.97
CA GLU A 86 8.47 8.47 -2.29
C GLU A 86 8.38 8.69 -0.77
N LEU A 87 7.16 8.66 -0.24
CA LEU A 87 6.90 8.83 1.19
C LEU A 87 6.91 7.48 1.93
N PHE A 88 6.50 6.43 1.22
CA PHE A 88 6.36 5.08 1.76
C PHE A 88 6.40 4.07 0.63
N THR A 89 7.08 2.96 0.85
CA THR A 89 6.99 1.79 -0.02
C THR A 89 7.00 0.53 0.83
N CYS A 90 6.19 -0.46 0.46
CA CYS A 90 6.10 -1.70 1.18
C CYS A 90 5.83 -2.86 0.22
N GLN A 91 6.68 -3.89 0.30
CA GLN A 91 6.41 -5.17 -0.32
C GLN A 91 5.27 -5.88 0.42
N LEU A 92 4.31 -6.44 -0.31
CA LEU A 92 3.23 -7.22 0.27
C LEU A 92 3.68 -8.66 0.50
N ASP A 93 3.48 -9.16 1.72
CA ASP A 93 3.83 -10.53 2.08
C ASP A 93 2.65 -11.47 1.83
N PHE A 94 2.67 -12.15 0.68
CA PHE A 94 1.66 -13.13 0.28
C PHE A 94 1.56 -14.36 1.18
N SER A 95 2.51 -14.59 2.10
CA SER A 95 2.33 -15.61 3.14
C SER A 95 1.27 -15.23 4.18
N THR A 96 0.97 -13.93 4.29
CA THR A 96 -0.02 -13.36 5.22
C THR A 96 -1.34 -13.00 4.54
N PHE A 97 -1.47 -13.37 3.26
CA PHE A 97 -2.64 -13.12 2.43
C PHE A 97 -3.90 -13.76 3.03
N SER A 98 -4.97 -12.97 3.15
CA SER A 98 -6.30 -13.48 3.47
C SER A 98 -7.38 -12.58 2.89
N HIS A 99 -8.49 -13.15 2.46
CA HIS A 99 -9.61 -12.37 1.91
C HIS A 99 -10.95 -12.99 2.30
N ASP A 100 -12.00 -12.16 2.39
CA ASP A 100 -13.37 -12.58 2.72
C ASP A 100 -14.35 -12.52 1.53
N GLY A 101 -13.82 -12.31 0.32
CA GLY A 101 -14.60 -12.11 -0.90
C GLY A 101 -14.91 -10.63 -1.22
N TYR A 102 -14.64 -9.72 -0.29
CA TYR A 102 -14.85 -8.28 -0.47
C TYR A 102 -13.61 -7.45 -0.07
N VAL A 103 -12.88 -7.88 0.96
CA VAL A 103 -11.68 -7.23 1.48
C VAL A 103 -10.52 -8.21 1.48
N LEU A 104 -9.38 -7.72 1.00
CA LEU A 104 -8.12 -8.44 0.94
C LEU A 104 -7.15 -7.84 1.95
N ASN A 105 -6.57 -8.70 2.77
CA ASN A 105 -5.78 -8.34 3.92
C ASN A 105 -4.35 -8.86 3.79
N TYR A 106 -3.39 -8.01 4.16
CA TYR A 106 -2.02 -8.41 4.46
C TYR A 106 -1.64 -7.95 5.86
N LEU A 107 -0.74 -8.67 6.53
CA LEU A 107 -0.08 -8.11 7.70
C LEU A 107 0.89 -7.02 7.25
N ALA A 108 0.85 -5.87 7.93
CA ALA A 108 1.87 -4.85 7.69
C ALA A 108 3.21 -5.34 8.26
N PRO A 109 4.34 -5.05 7.60
CA PRO A 109 5.65 -5.44 8.12
C PRO A 109 5.92 -4.76 9.46
N ASN A 110 6.37 -5.54 10.44
CA ASN A 110 6.85 -5.01 11.72
C ASN A 110 8.07 -4.11 11.44
N GLN A 111 7.93 -2.82 11.67
CA GLN A 111 9.08 -1.91 11.72
C GLN A 111 9.76 -2.15 13.07
N HIS A 112 10.87 -2.88 13.06
CA HIS A 112 11.77 -3.02 14.21
C HIS A 112 12.64 -1.79 14.39
#